data_AF-A0A261GMM1-F1
#
_entry.id   AF-A0A261GMM1-F1
#
_cell.length_a   1.000
_cell.length_b   1.000
_cell.length_c   1.000
_cell.angle_alpha   90.00
_cell.angle_beta   90.00
_cell.angle_gamma   90.00
#
_symmetry.space_group_name_H-M   'P 1'
#
loop_
_entity.id
_entity.type
_entity.pdbx_description
1 polymer ?
#
loop_
_entity_poly.entity_id
_entity_poly.type
_entity_poly.pdbx_seq_one_letter_code
_entity_poly.pdbx_strand_id
1 'polypeptide(L)'
;MTETTLPTIRITATEGGNGAAGLAGVDGQNSAAAGTGQDGQNGKSHCGCTCAKNGTNGANAVSAGGNGGNGTGGGNCPMFILTVGQFTFSEPAQVLRIVSQGGTGGNGGAGGIGGKGAPGGNAGSNAGSCVSDGKCDPAKGGQGGNGTDGGRGGDGGIGGNGGDITVYYVDEKHIGQVSSLSSPGKGGAPGPGGNGGAGGAGGKNETPPGGEPSNAFPGNSGINPGSGRAGTNGEAGQTKFIPKDQ
;
A
#
# COMPACT_ATOMS: atom_id res chain seq x y z
N MET A 1 48.13 -3.92 14.20
CA MET A 1 47.92 -2.60 13.56
C MET A 1 46.68 -2.00 14.19
N THR A 2 46.85 -1.07 15.14
CA THR A 2 45.76 -0.34 15.77
C THR A 2 45.32 0.77 14.82
N GLU A 3 44.08 0.73 14.33
CA GLU A 3 43.46 1.87 13.68
C GLU A 3 43.35 3.00 14.71
N THR A 4 44.27 3.96 14.61
CA THR A 4 44.17 5.21 15.37
C THR A 4 43.01 6.00 14.77
N THR A 5 41.87 6.00 15.45
CA THR A 5 40.74 6.88 15.11
C THR A 5 41.17 8.32 15.40
N LEU A 6 41.48 9.07 14.33
CA LEU A 6 41.88 10.47 14.43
C LEU A 6 40.70 11.32 14.91
N PRO A 7 40.91 12.31 15.79
CA PRO A 7 39.85 13.17 16.27
C PRO A 7 39.25 13.97 15.10
N THR A 8 37.97 13.74 14.82
CA THR A 8 37.19 14.46 13.81
C THR A 8 36.19 15.34 14.53
N ILE A 9 36.22 16.65 14.27
CA ILE A 9 35.14 17.55 14.71
C ILE A 9 34.03 17.47 13.67
N ARG A 10 32.83 17.07 14.10
CA ARG A 10 31.62 17.07 13.28
C ARG A 10 30.68 18.15 13.78
N ILE A 11 30.34 19.09 12.91
CA ILE A 11 29.29 20.09 13.15
C ILE A 11 28.08 19.67 12.32
N THR A 12 26.98 19.36 13.01
CA THR A 12 25.71 19.01 12.39
C THR A 12 24.73 20.15 12.65
N ALA A 13 24.20 20.77 11.59
CA ALA A 13 23.06 21.68 11.72
C ALA A 13 21.80 20.89 12.14
N THR A 14 20.74 21.56 12.57
CA THR A 14 19.46 20.88 12.83
C THR A 14 19.02 20.14 11.57
N GLU A 15 18.96 18.81 11.61
CA GLU A 15 18.53 18.02 10.46
C GLU A 15 17.08 18.33 10.12
N GLY A 16 16.72 18.17 8.86
CA GLY A 16 15.32 18.20 8.46
C GLY A 16 14.55 17.08 9.16
N GLY A 17 13.37 17.38 9.73
CA GLY A 17 12.54 16.38 10.36
C GLY A 17 12.05 15.33 9.36
N ASN A 18 12.03 14.05 9.74
CA ASN A 18 11.51 13.02 8.84
C ASN A 18 9.99 13.15 8.66
N GLY A 19 9.51 12.87 7.46
CA GLY A 19 8.09 12.76 7.16
C GLY A 19 7.48 11.57 7.89
N ALA A 20 6.27 11.75 8.40
CA ALA A 20 5.41 10.68 8.90
C ALA A 20 4.92 9.79 7.76
N ALA A 21 4.82 8.49 8.03
CA ALA A 21 4.24 7.52 7.12
C ALA A 21 2.73 7.74 6.94
N GLY A 22 2.22 7.38 5.78
CA GLY A 22 0.80 7.35 5.49
C GLY A 22 0.09 6.23 6.24
N LEU A 23 -1.16 6.49 6.63
CA LEU A 23 -2.00 5.50 7.30
C LEU A 23 -2.39 4.38 6.33
N ALA A 24 -2.52 3.16 6.84
CA ALA A 24 -3.08 2.07 6.05
C ALA A 24 -4.56 2.34 5.73
N GLY A 25 -4.99 1.91 4.54
CA GLY A 25 -6.38 1.84 4.16
C GLY A 25 -7.12 0.79 4.97
N VAL A 26 -8.42 1.00 5.18
CA VAL A 26 -9.28 0.07 5.89
C VAL A 26 -9.71 -1.06 4.95
N ASP A 27 -9.69 -2.30 5.43
CA ASP A 27 -10.21 -3.41 4.65
C ASP A 27 -11.71 -3.29 4.39
N GLY A 28 -12.11 -3.73 3.20
CA GLY A 28 -13.48 -3.86 2.78
C GLY A 28 -14.22 -4.91 3.58
N GLN A 29 -15.51 -4.68 3.77
CA GLN A 29 -16.36 -5.58 4.54
C GLN A 29 -16.87 -6.71 3.64
N ASN A 30 -16.65 -7.94 4.09
CA ASN A 30 -17.23 -9.11 3.45
C ASN A 30 -18.75 -9.08 3.52
N SER A 31 -19.37 -9.81 2.59
CA SER A 31 -20.79 -10.15 2.65
C SER A 31 -21.17 -10.80 3.99
N ALA A 32 -22.37 -10.48 4.49
CA ALA A 32 -22.96 -11.23 5.59
C ALA A 32 -23.57 -12.54 5.06
N ALA A 33 -23.17 -13.68 5.62
CA ALA A 33 -23.71 -14.98 5.22
C ALA A 33 -25.19 -15.17 5.60
N ALA A 34 -25.70 -14.38 6.55
CA ALA A 34 -27.07 -14.50 7.02
C ALA A 34 -28.06 -14.07 5.92
N GLY A 35 -28.89 -15.02 5.46
CA GLY A 35 -30.00 -14.71 4.56
C GLY A 35 -29.68 -14.83 3.06
N THR A 36 -28.47 -15.23 2.67
CA THR A 36 -28.10 -15.44 1.26
C THR A 36 -27.38 -16.76 1.05
N GLY A 37 -27.34 -17.26 -0.19
CA GLY A 37 -26.63 -18.50 -0.52
C GLY A 37 -27.28 -19.77 0.05
N GLN A 38 -28.56 -19.74 0.43
CA GLN A 38 -29.27 -20.92 0.90
C GLN A 38 -29.57 -21.89 -0.23
N ASP A 39 -29.38 -23.18 0.07
CA ASP A 39 -29.73 -24.27 -0.82
C ASP A 39 -31.24 -24.31 -1.09
N GLY A 40 -31.57 -24.74 -2.30
CA GLY A 40 -32.92 -25.02 -2.73
C GLY A 40 -33.53 -26.21 -2.01
N GLN A 41 -34.85 -26.27 -2.00
CA GLN A 41 -35.59 -27.36 -1.39
C GLN A 41 -35.84 -28.46 -2.42
N ASN A 42 -35.59 -29.71 -2.06
CA ASN A 42 -35.86 -30.85 -2.94
C ASN A 42 -37.35 -30.97 -3.26
N GLY A 43 -37.62 -31.38 -4.49
CA GLY A 43 -38.95 -31.72 -4.96
C GLY A 43 -39.44 -33.05 -4.38
N LYS A 44 -40.73 -33.36 -4.62
CA LYS A 44 -41.38 -34.61 -4.20
C LYS A 44 -42.27 -35.13 -5.31
N SER A 45 -42.42 -36.45 -5.44
CA SER A 45 -43.25 -37.12 -6.45
C SER A 45 -44.47 -37.87 -5.88
N HIS A 46 -44.71 -37.81 -4.58
CA HIS A 46 -45.81 -38.55 -3.96
C HIS A 46 -47.16 -37.87 -4.23
N CYS A 47 -48.05 -38.56 -4.95
CA CYS A 47 -49.36 -38.06 -5.40
C CYS A 47 -49.32 -36.82 -6.32
N GLY A 48 -48.26 -36.69 -7.12
CA GLY A 48 -48.05 -35.57 -8.05
C GLY A 48 -46.64 -34.99 -7.93
N CYS A 49 -46.28 -34.08 -8.84
CA CYS A 49 -44.97 -33.45 -8.83
C CYS A 49 -45.00 -32.13 -8.06
N THR A 50 -44.24 -32.06 -6.97
CA THR A 50 -43.82 -30.80 -6.35
C THR A 50 -42.41 -30.51 -6.82
N CYS A 51 -42.23 -29.44 -7.58
CA CYS A 51 -40.92 -29.12 -8.15
C CYS A 51 -39.93 -28.64 -7.08
N ALA A 52 -38.66 -28.97 -7.28
CA ALA A 52 -37.57 -28.46 -6.49
C ALA A 52 -37.45 -26.94 -6.62
N LYS A 53 -36.92 -26.30 -5.58
CA LYS A 53 -36.63 -24.87 -5.60
C LYS A 53 -35.17 -24.63 -5.98
N ASN A 54 -34.93 -23.49 -6.60
CA ASN A 54 -33.59 -23.01 -6.87
C ASN A 54 -32.86 -22.68 -5.57
N GLY A 55 -31.53 -22.77 -5.62
CA GLY A 55 -30.68 -22.12 -4.63
C GLY A 55 -30.79 -20.60 -4.76
N THR A 56 -30.54 -19.90 -3.67
CA THR A 56 -30.54 -18.43 -3.65
C THR A 56 -29.15 -17.89 -3.94
N ASN A 57 -29.07 -16.69 -4.53
CA ASN A 57 -27.80 -16.05 -4.81
C ASN A 57 -27.05 -15.70 -3.52
N GLY A 58 -25.72 -15.71 -3.58
CA GLY A 58 -24.86 -15.20 -2.54
C GLY A 58 -24.90 -13.66 -2.49
N ALA A 59 -24.77 -13.10 -1.28
CA ALA A 59 -24.62 -11.66 -1.09
C ALA A 59 -23.30 -11.13 -1.68
N ASN A 60 -23.36 -9.94 -2.30
CA ASN A 60 -22.16 -9.18 -2.64
C ASN A 60 -21.42 -8.73 -1.36
N ALA A 61 -20.12 -8.48 -1.49
CA ALA A 61 -19.36 -7.77 -0.47
C ALA A 61 -19.99 -6.42 -0.14
N VAL A 62 -19.82 -5.98 1.11
CA VAL A 62 -20.48 -4.79 1.66
C VAL A 62 -19.72 -3.51 1.29
N SER A 63 -18.40 -3.55 1.29
CA SER A 63 -17.59 -2.39 0.93
C SER A 63 -16.24 -2.77 0.33
N ALA A 64 -15.73 -1.89 -0.52
CA ALA A 64 -14.37 -1.96 -1.06
C ALA A 64 -13.31 -1.65 0.01
N GLY A 65 -12.05 -2.00 -0.31
CA GLY A 65 -10.90 -1.59 0.47
C GLY A 65 -10.64 -0.09 0.32
N GLY A 66 -10.33 0.57 1.44
CA GLY A 66 -9.97 1.99 1.48
C GLY A 66 -8.56 2.23 0.96
N ASN A 67 -8.31 3.40 0.39
CA ASN A 67 -6.97 3.80 -0.05
C ASN A 67 -6.01 3.98 1.12
N GLY A 68 -4.75 3.67 0.91
CA GLY A 68 -3.67 4.07 1.80
C GLY A 68 -3.45 5.59 1.76
N GLY A 69 -3.16 6.17 2.91
CA GLY A 69 -2.79 7.57 3.02
C GLY A 69 -1.41 7.85 2.45
N ASN A 70 -1.17 9.08 2.01
CA ASN A 70 0.15 9.49 1.53
C ASN A 70 1.13 9.67 2.69
N GLY A 71 2.40 9.35 2.45
CA GLY A 71 3.48 9.77 3.31
C GLY A 71 3.69 11.28 3.23
N THR A 72 4.06 11.89 4.35
CA THR A 72 4.34 13.34 4.39
C THR A 72 5.77 13.64 3.96
N GLY A 73 6.02 14.86 3.49
CA GLY A 73 7.36 15.27 3.07
C GLY A 73 8.35 15.34 4.24
N GLY A 74 9.62 15.08 3.95
CA GLY A 74 10.71 15.39 4.86
C GLY A 74 10.94 16.90 4.96
N GLY A 75 11.32 17.37 6.13
CA GLY A 75 11.65 18.77 6.38
C GLY A 75 12.96 19.17 5.72
N ASN A 76 13.05 20.43 5.30
CA ASN A 76 14.30 20.99 4.79
C ASN A 76 15.27 21.25 5.95
N CYS A 77 16.56 21.04 5.71
CA CYS A 77 17.59 21.49 6.64
C CYS A 77 17.80 23.00 6.47
N PRO A 78 17.86 23.79 7.55
CA PRO A 78 18.16 25.21 7.46
C PRO A 78 19.58 25.45 6.94
N MET A 79 19.80 26.66 6.43
CA MET A 79 21.13 27.15 6.08
C MET A 79 22.05 27.15 7.30
N PHE A 80 23.32 26.77 7.09
CA PHE A 80 24.38 26.84 8.08
C PHE A 80 25.43 27.88 7.67
N ILE A 81 25.75 28.81 8.58
CA ILE A 81 26.79 29.82 8.38
C ILE A 81 27.83 29.71 9.50
N LEU A 82 29.09 29.49 9.13
CA LEU A 82 30.24 29.57 10.03
C LEU A 82 31.06 30.81 9.67
N THR A 83 31.33 31.68 10.64
CA THR A 83 32.35 32.74 10.50
C THR A 83 33.48 32.43 11.47
N VAL A 84 34.71 32.35 10.96
CA VAL A 84 35.88 31.98 11.75
C VAL A 84 37.07 32.84 11.37
N GLY A 85 37.84 33.28 12.37
CA GLY A 85 39.10 33.98 12.13
C GLY A 85 40.18 33.04 11.63
N GLN A 86 40.45 31.99 12.40
CA GLN A 86 41.49 31.02 12.09
C GLN A 86 41.05 29.60 12.43
N PHE A 87 41.39 28.66 11.55
CA PHE A 87 41.35 27.24 11.84
C PHE A 87 42.70 26.78 12.39
N THR A 88 42.69 25.96 13.44
CA THR A 88 43.92 25.35 13.99
C THR A 88 43.71 23.85 14.09
N PHE A 89 44.60 23.09 13.46
CA PHE A 89 44.65 21.64 13.52
C PHE A 89 46.00 21.23 14.10
N SER A 90 46.00 20.30 15.05
CA SER A 90 47.22 19.79 15.68
C SER A 90 47.97 18.80 14.80
N GLU A 91 47.26 18.15 13.87
CA GLU A 91 47.82 17.14 12.97
C GLU A 91 47.37 17.39 11.52
N PRO A 92 48.24 17.14 10.51
CA PRO A 92 47.90 17.34 9.09
C PRO A 92 46.71 16.50 8.59
N ALA A 93 46.44 15.37 9.26
CA ALA A 93 45.37 14.44 8.88
C ALA A 93 43.99 14.77 9.51
N GLN A 94 43.91 15.78 10.38
CA GLN A 94 42.63 16.19 10.98
C GLN A 94 41.76 16.92 9.96
N VAL A 95 40.45 16.71 10.06
CA VAL A 95 39.44 17.31 9.17
C VAL A 95 38.26 17.81 10.01
N LEU A 96 37.79 19.02 9.71
CA LEU A 96 36.49 19.52 10.18
C LEU A 96 35.42 19.12 9.17
N ARG A 97 34.37 18.43 9.61
CA ARG A 97 33.23 18.06 8.76
C ARG A 97 31.99 18.84 9.15
N ILE A 98 31.42 19.57 8.19
CA ILE A 98 30.16 20.30 8.32
C ILE A 98 29.10 19.56 7.51
N VAL A 99 28.02 19.13 8.17
CA VAL A 99 26.95 18.35 7.53
C VAL A 99 25.61 19.08 7.65
N SER A 100 24.94 19.23 6.51
CA SER A 100 23.55 19.67 6.40
C SER A 100 22.75 18.58 5.70
N GLN A 101 21.64 18.13 6.31
CA GLN A 101 20.89 16.96 5.84
C GLN A 101 19.40 17.19 5.89
N GLY A 102 18.73 17.10 4.74
CA GLY A 102 17.28 17.10 4.65
C GLY A 102 16.64 15.83 5.23
N GLY A 103 15.43 15.94 5.75
CA GLY A 103 14.70 14.82 6.35
C GLY A 103 14.20 13.84 5.29
N THR A 104 14.07 12.56 5.61
CA THR A 104 13.52 11.59 4.67
C THR A 104 12.01 11.77 4.52
N GLY A 105 11.47 11.59 3.31
CA GLY A 105 10.04 11.52 3.10
C GLY A 105 9.43 10.29 3.78
N GLY A 106 8.19 10.42 4.28
CA GLY A 106 7.45 9.31 4.86
C GLY A 106 6.99 8.32 3.78
N ASN A 107 6.91 7.03 4.11
CA ASN A 107 6.37 6.05 3.17
C ASN A 107 4.85 6.20 3.00
N GLY A 108 4.33 5.87 1.82
CA GLY A 108 2.89 5.75 1.62
C GLY A 108 2.30 4.56 2.38
N GLY A 109 1.05 4.69 2.81
CA GLY A 109 0.31 3.62 3.48
C GLY A 109 -0.18 2.54 2.51
N ALA A 110 -0.31 1.30 2.98
CA ALA A 110 -0.89 0.23 2.19
C ALA A 110 -2.38 0.48 1.90
N GLY A 111 -2.89 0.09 0.74
CA GLY A 111 -4.32 0.04 0.48
C GLY A 111 -4.98 -1.15 1.16
N GLY A 112 -6.25 -0.99 1.57
CA GLY A 112 -7.04 -2.06 2.20
C GLY A 112 -7.45 -3.15 1.22
N ILE A 113 -7.64 -4.36 1.70
CA ILE A 113 -8.11 -5.50 0.91
C ILE A 113 -9.61 -5.32 0.60
N GLY A 114 -10.07 -5.68 -0.58
CA GLY A 114 -11.49 -5.65 -0.92
C GLY A 114 -12.31 -6.72 -0.20
N GLY A 115 -13.57 -6.40 0.10
CA GLY A 115 -14.51 -7.35 0.70
C GLY A 115 -14.86 -8.52 -0.24
N LYS A 116 -15.08 -9.70 0.33
CA LYS A 116 -15.43 -10.94 -0.38
C LYS A 116 -16.95 -11.15 -0.51
N GLY A 117 -17.37 -11.63 -1.67
CA GLY A 117 -18.75 -12.07 -1.91
C GLY A 117 -19.04 -13.45 -1.30
N ALA A 118 -20.30 -13.72 -1.00
CA ALA A 118 -20.76 -14.98 -0.43
C ALA A 118 -21.03 -16.01 -1.55
N PRO A 119 -20.89 -17.32 -1.29
CA PRO A 119 -21.28 -18.34 -2.25
C PRO A 119 -22.80 -18.33 -2.51
N GLY A 120 -23.20 -18.75 -3.70
CA GLY A 120 -24.59 -19.07 -4.01
C GLY A 120 -24.97 -20.45 -3.50
N GLY A 121 -26.26 -20.63 -3.19
CA GLY A 121 -26.80 -21.91 -2.70
C GLY A 121 -26.96 -22.92 -3.81
N ASN A 122 -26.84 -24.20 -3.49
CA ASN A 122 -27.07 -25.27 -4.46
C ASN A 122 -28.57 -25.38 -4.81
N ALA A 123 -28.88 -25.88 -5.99
CA ALA A 123 -30.24 -26.25 -6.35
C ALA A 123 -30.77 -27.36 -5.43
N GLY A 124 -32.09 -27.39 -5.21
CA GLY A 124 -32.75 -28.63 -4.80
C GLY A 124 -32.76 -29.64 -5.96
N SER A 125 -33.10 -30.90 -5.67
CA SER A 125 -33.24 -31.94 -6.69
C SER A 125 -34.70 -32.35 -6.85
N ASN A 126 -35.17 -32.43 -8.09
CA ASN A 126 -36.45 -33.02 -8.46
C ASN A 126 -36.36 -34.55 -8.45
N ALA A 127 -37.52 -35.20 -8.32
CA ALA A 127 -37.62 -36.60 -8.70
C ALA A 127 -37.46 -36.73 -10.23
N GLY A 128 -36.64 -37.69 -10.69
CA GLY A 128 -36.31 -37.83 -12.11
C GLY A 128 -37.53 -37.93 -13.04
N SER A 129 -38.60 -38.59 -12.60
CA SER A 129 -39.86 -38.69 -13.36
C SER A 129 -40.56 -37.35 -13.55
N CYS A 130 -40.42 -36.40 -12.61
CA CYS A 130 -41.04 -35.09 -12.71
C CYS A 130 -40.36 -34.20 -13.76
N VAL A 131 -39.06 -34.40 -13.99
CA VAL A 131 -38.32 -33.71 -15.06
C VAL A 131 -38.54 -34.40 -16.41
N SER A 132 -38.49 -35.74 -16.47
CA SER A 132 -38.66 -36.48 -17.72
C SER A 132 -40.07 -36.34 -18.31
N ASP A 133 -41.09 -36.21 -17.46
CA ASP A 133 -42.47 -36.02 -17.88
C ASP A 133 -42.79 -34.55 -18.25
N GLY A 134 -41.79 -33.64 -18.16
CA GLY A 134 -41.96 -32.22 -18.44
C GLY A 134 -42.83 -31.47 -17.41
N LYS A 135 -43.02 -32.03 -16.21
CA LYS A 135 -43.85 -31.44 -15.15
C LYS A 135 -43.08 -30.41 -14.31
N CYS A 136 -41.75 -30.53 -14.28
CA CYS A 136 -40.85 -29.63 -13.57
C CYS A 136 -39.62 -29.33 -14.42
N ASP A 137 -39.18 -28.08 -14.38
CA ASP A 137 -37.87 -27.71 -14.89
C ASP A 137 -36.76 -28.10 -13.90
N PRO A 138 -35.54 -28.39 -14.38
CA PRO A 138 -34.40 -28.58 -13.52
C PRO A 138 -34.14 -27.33 -12.68
N ALA A 139 -33.95 -27.52 -11.37
CA ALA A 139 -33.64 -26.43 -10.46
C ALA A 139 -32.21 -25.92 -10.68
N LYS A 140 -32.01 -24.63 -10.45
CA LYS A 140 -30.73 -23.94 -10.66
C LYS A 140 -30.10 -23.56 -9.33
N GLY A 141 -28.77 -23.62 -9.28
CA GLY A 141 -28.02 -23.05 -8.18
C GLY A 141 -28.12 -21.52 -8.21
N GLY A 142 -27.89 -20.90 -7.06
CA GLY A 142 -27.74 -19.46 -6.95
C GLY A 142 -26.38 -19.00 -7.46
N GLN A 143 -26.33 -17.81 -8.05
CA GLN A 143 -25.06 -17.19 -8.43
C GLN A 143 -24.26 -16.81 -7.18
N GLY A 144 -22.93 -16.82 -7.30
CA GLY A 144 -22.07 -16.28 -6.25
C GLY A 144 -22.17 -14.75 -6.19
N GLY A 145 -22.02 -14.19 -5.00
CA GLY A 145 -21.96 -12.74 -4.82
C GLY A 145 -20.63 -12.16 -5.27
N ASN A 146 -20.65 -10.93 -5.76
CA ASN A 146 -19.43 -10.25 -6.20
C ASN A 146 -18.56 -9.84 -5.01
N GLY A 147 -17.24 -9.95 -5.19
CA GLY A 147 -16.28 -9.25 -4.36
C GLY A 147 -16.22 -7.77 -4.75
N THR A 148 -15.50 -6.99 -3.94
CA THR A 148 -15.25 -5.56 -4.19
C THR A 148 -13.77 -5.29 -4.38
N ASP A 149 -13.44 -4.16 -4.98
CA ASP A 149 -12.06 -3.76 -5.26
C ASP A 149 -11.24 -3.57 -3.98
N GLY A 150 -9.93 -3.75 -4.10
CA GLY A 150 -8.98 -3.31 -3.09
C GLY A 150 -8.82 -1.79 -3.12
N GLY A 151 -8.11 -1.25 -2.14
CA GLY A 151 -7.71 0.15 -2.10
C GLY A 151 -6.36 0.38 -2.76
N ARG A 152 -6.14 1.56 -3.33
CA ARG A 152 -4.83 1.94 -3.89
C ARG A 152 -3.85 2.24 -2.75
N GLY A 153 -2.58 1.89 -2.93
CA GLY A 153 -1.53 2.31 -2.00
C GLY A 153 -1.30 3.83 -2.06
N GLY A 154 -0.94 4.43 -0.93
CA GLY A 154 -0.62 5.86 -0.84
C GLY A 154 0.73 6.19 -1.47
N ASP A 155 0.89 7.43 -1.91
CA ASP A 155 2.15 7.92 -2.46
C ASP A 155 3.19 8.13 -1.34
N GLY A 156 4.47 7.91 -1.63
CA GLY A 156 5.57 8.28 -0.75
C GLY A 156 5.79 9.79 -0.71
N GLY A 157 6.15 10.31 0.46
CA GLY A 157 6.48 11.72 0.65
C GLY A 157 7.80 12.10 -0.01
N ILE A 158 7.93 13.35 -0.44
CA ILE A 158 9.17 13.89 -1.01
C ILE A 158 10.21 14.05 0.11
N GLY A 159 11.48 13.75 -0.17
CA GLY A 159 12.57 14.02 0.76
C GLY A 159 12.84 15.52 0.89
N GLY A 160 13.23 15.97 2.09
CA GLY A 160 13.56 17.38 2.31
C GLY A 160 14.89 17.78 1.68
N ASN A 161 15.07 19.06 1.40
CA ASN A 161 16.31 19.57 0.83
C ASN A 161 17.42 19.65 1.89
N GLY A 162 18.66 19.41 1.47
CA GLY A 162 19.84 19.80 2.23
C GLY A 162 19.94 21.32 2.28
N GLY A 163 20.47 21.85 3.38
CA GLY A 163 20.65 23.29 3.57
C GLY A 163 21.96 23.77 2.97
N ASP A 164 22.01 25.03 2.59
CA ASP A 164 23.24 25.66 2.13
C ASP A 164 24.25 25.77 3.28
N ILE A 165 25.53 25.54 2.98
CA ILE A 165 26.65 25.67 3.91
C ILE A 165 27.54 26.81 3.43
N THR A 166 27.68 27.87 4.23
CA THR A 166 28.61 28.97 3.95
C THR A 166 29.64 29.08 5.07
N VAL A 167 30.92 29.05 4.71
CA VAL A 167 32.05 29.23 5.63
C VAL A 167 32.80 30.49 5.26
N TYR A 168 32.75 31.50 6.14
CA TYR A 168 33.55 32.70 6.04
C TYR A 168 34.83 32.54 6.87
N TYR A 169 36.00 32.75 6.25
CA TYR A 169 37.29 32.58 6.91
C TYR A 169 38.23 33.77 6.65
N VAL A 170 39.11 34.08 7.60
CA VAL A 170 40.13 35.14 7.43
C VAL A 170 41.50 34.55 7.09
N ASP A 171 41.88 33.45 7.75
CA ASP A 171 43.13 32.74 7.50
C ASP A 171 42.90 31.49 6.61
N GLU A 172 43.60 31.42 5.48
CA GLU A 172 43.48 30.32 4.52
C GLU A 172 44.29 29.06 4.92
N LYS A 173 45.20 29.19 5.90
CA LYS A 173 46.28 28.21 6.20
C LYS A 173 45.82 26.77 6.41
N HIS A 174 44.54 26.55 6.74
CA HIS A 174 43.99 25.22 6.95
C HIS A 174 42.59 25.01 6.32
N ILE A 175 42.19 25.83 5.35
CA ILE A 175 40.87 25.71 4.73
C ILE A 175 40.69 24.36 4.00
N GLY A 176 41.78 23.80 3.46
CA GLY A 176 41.77 22.47 2.83
C GLY A 176 41.48 21.30 3.78
N GLN A 177 41.53 21.54 5.10
CA GLN A 177 41.15 20.57 6.13
C GLN A 177 39.67 20.72 6.55
N VAL A 178 38.88 21.56 5.86
CA VAL A 178 37.45 21.72 6.10
C VAL A 178 36.67 21.08 4.96
N SER A 179 35.83 20.11 5.29
CA SER A 179 34.93 19.43 4.35
C SER A 179 33.48 19.76 4.68
N SER A 180 32.70 20.07 3.66
CA SER A 180 31.27 20.34 3.78
C SER A 180 30.46 19.35 2.94
N LEU A 181 29.34 18.90 3.48
CA LEU A 181 28.41 18.00 2.81
C LEU A 181 26.99 18.51 3.05
N SER A 182 26.33 18.95 1.98
CA SER A 182 24.88 19.17 1.97
C SER A 182 24.23 18.00 1.26
N SER A 183 23.44 17.19 1.97
CA SER A 183 22.80 16.00 1.45
C SER A 183 21.28 16.13 1.46
N PRO A 184 20.60 15.76 0.37
CA PRO A 184 19.15 15.72 0.36
C PRO A 184 18.62 14.57 1.21
N GLY A 185 17.40 14.74 1.69
CA GLY A 185 16.58 13.67 2.20
C GLY A 185 16.15 12.73 1.07
N LYS A 186 16.08 11.44 1.39
CA LYS A 186 15.55 10.43 0.47
C LYS A 186 14.02 10.52 0.40
N GLY A 187 13.44 10.36 -0.79
CA GLY A 187 11.99 10.20 -0.93
C GLY A 187 11.46 8.92 -0.28
N GLY A 188 10.22 8.96 0.19
CA GLY A 188 9.52 7.83 0.78
C GLY A 188 9.15 6.77 -0.25
N ALA A 189 9.08 5.51 0.18
CA ALA A 189 8.60 4.42 -0.67
C ALA A 189 7.08 4.54 -0.91
N PRO A 190 6.58 4.06 -2.08
CA PRO A 190 5.15 3.96 -2.30
C PRO A 190 4.52 2.91 -1.37
N GLY A 191 3.27 3.14 -0.98
CA GLY A 191 2.44 2.14 -0.35
C GLY A 191 2.01 1.06 -1.35
N PRO A 192 1.96 -0.23 -0.96
CA PRO A 192 1.41 -1.27 -1.82
C PRO A 192 -0.11 -1.11 -1.98
N GLY A 193 -0.64 -1.54 -3.13
CA GLY A 193 -2.08 -1.65 -3.33
C GLY A 193 -2.67 -2.84 -2.57
N GLY A 194 -3.92 -2.72 -2.17
CA GLY A 194 -4.71 -3.81 -1.62
C GLY A 194 -5.20 -4.74 -2.73
N ASN A 195 -5.34 -6.03 -2.39
CA ASN A 195 -5.93 -7.00 -3.30
C ASN A 195 -7.45 -6.82 -3.37
N GLY A 196 -8.04 -7.03 -4.53
CA GLY A 196 -9.49 -7.16 -4.71
C GLY A 196 -10.04 -8.37 -3.96
N GLY A 197 -11.25 -8.21 -3.46
CA GLY A 197 -11.99 -9.29 -2.81
C GLY A 197 -12.45 -10.32 -3.82
N ALA A 198 -12.38 -11.59 -3.44
CA ALA A 198 -12.84 -12.69 -4.29
C ALA A 198 -14.37 -12.66 -4.42
N GLY A 199 -14.86 -12.96 -5.63
CA GLY A 199 -16.25 -13.34 -5.83
C GLY A 199 -16.57 -14.69 -5.18
N GLY A 200 -17.81 -14.87 -4.77
CA GLY A 200 -18.32 -16.13 -4.25
C GLY A 200 -18.46 -17.18 -5.36
N ALA A 201 -18.33 -18.45 -5.01
CA ALA A 201 -18.62 -19.53 -5.94
C ALA A 201 -20.13 -19.58 -6.25
N GLY A 202 -20.49 -19.96 -7.48
CA GLY A 202 -21.88 -20.29 -7.80
C GLY A 202 -22.27 -21.67 -7.25
N GLY A 203 -23.54 -21.81 -6.87
CA GLY A 203 -24.09 -23.06 -6.36
C GLY A 203 -24.25 -24.11 -7.46
N LYS A 204 -24.25 -25.39 -7.08
CA LYS A 204 -24.47 -26.50 -8.02
C LYS A 204 -25.89 -26.44 -8.60
N ASN A 205 -26.03 -26.63 -9.89
CA ASN A 205 -27.33 -26.85 -10.53
C ASN A 205 -27.79 -28.28 -10.30
N GLU A 206 -29.09 -28.52 -10.47
CA GLU A 206 -29.59 -29.89 -10.59
C GLU A 206 -29.04 -30.54 -11.87
N THR A 207 -28.59 -31.79 -11.76
CA THR A 207 -28.24 -32.61 -12.93
C THR A 207 -29.50 -33.32 -13.44
N PRO A 208 -30.09 -32.91 -14.58
CA PRO A 208 -31.25 -33.60 -15.12
C PRO A 208 -30.89 -35.01 -15.61
N PRO A 209 -31.87 -35.92 -15.76
CA PRO A 209 -31.64 -37.25 -16.30
C PRO A 209 -30.95 -37.20 -17.67
N GLY A 210 -29.77 -37.82 -17.79
CA GLY A 210 -28.96 -37.80 -19.01
C GLY A 210 -28.20 -36.50 -19.28
N GLY A 211 -28.21 -35.55 -18.33
CA GLY A 211 -27.41 -34.33 -18.38
C GLY A 211 -26.12 -34.41 -17.56
N GLU A 212 -25.24 -33.43 -17.77
CA GLU A 212 -23.97 -33.31 -17.05
C GLU A 212 -24.08 -32.38 -15.83
N PRO A 213 -23.31 -32.63 -14.75
CA PRO A 213 -23.21 -31.71 -13.63
C PRO A 213 -22.76 -30.32 -14.07
N SER A 214 -23.38 -29.28 -13.52
CA SER A 214 -23.01 -27.88 -13.78
C SER A 214 -23.22 -27.01 -12.54
N ASN A 215 -22.64 -25.81 -12.55
CA ASN A 215 -22.82 -24.82 -11.48
C ASN A 215 -23.39 -23.53 -12.05
N ALA A 216 -24.04 -22.75 -11.21
CA ALA A 216 -24.34 -21.35 -11.49
C ALA A 216 -23.05 -20.53 -11.61
N PHE A 217 -23.14 -19.35 -12.21
CA PHE A 217 -21.98 -18.48 -12.38
C PHE A 217 -21.42 -18.02 -11.02
N PRO A 218 -20.08 -17.99 -10.89
CA PRO A 218 -19.45 -17.34 -9.75
C PRO A 218 -19.67 -15.82 -9.80
N GLY A 219 -19.54 -15.17 -8.65
CA GLY A 219 -19.45 -13.72 -8.59
C GLY A 219 -18.12 -13.22 -9.18
N ASN A 220 -18.11 -11.98 -9.62
CA ASN A 220 -16.90 -11.32 -10.09
C ASN A 220 -15.98 -10.99 -8.92
N SER A 221 -14.67 -11.16 -9.12
CA SER A 221 -13.66 -10.65 -8.19
C SER A 221 -13.44 -9.15 -8.40
N GLY A 222 -13.09 -8.45 -7.33
CA GLY A 222 -12.68 -7.05 -7.40
C GLY A 222 -11.30 -6.87 -8.03
N ILE A 223 -10.98 -5.64 -8.43
CA ILE A 223 -9.69 -5.29 -9.03
C ILE A 223 -8.61 -4.99 -7.97
N ASN A 224 -7.36 -5.08 -8.38
CA ASN A 224 -6.18 -4.64 -7.63
C ASN A 224 -5.74 -3.25 -8.17
N PRO A 225 -6.04 -2.13 -7.50
CA PRO A 225 -5.80 -0.78 -8.03
C PRO A 225 -4.33 -0.33 -8.07
N GLY A 226 -3.39 -1.20 -7.69
CA GLY A 226 -1.95 -0.93 -7.77
C GLY A 226 -1.38 -0.09 -6.62
N SER A 227 -0.07 0.11 -6.64
CA SER A 227 0.67 0.87 -5.63
C SER A 227 0.54 2.39 -5.80
N GLY A 228 0.98 3.11 -4.78
CA GLY A 228 1.30 4.53 -4.91
C GLY A 228 2.54 4.77 -5.76
N ARG A 229 2.93 6.04 -5.86
CA ARG A 229 4.16 6.53 -6.49
C ARG A 229 5.24 6.72 -5.42
N ALA A 230 6.50 6.45 -5.79
CA ALA A 230 7.62 6.78 -4.93
C ALA A 230 7.77 8.29 -4.81
N GLY A 231 8.15 8.75 -3.62
CA GLY A 231 8.56 10.14 -3.42
C GLY A 231 9.89 10.41 -4.11
N THR A 232 10.09 11.62 -4.59
CA THR A 232 11.40 12.06 -5.10
C THR A 232 12.33 12.40 -3.94
N ASN A 233 13.64 12.28 -4.18
CA ASN A 233 14.62 12.86 -3.25
C ASN A 233 14.50 14.37 -3.25
N GLY A 234 14.92 14.99 -2.15
CA GLY A 234 15.15 16.43 -2.12
C GLY A 234 16.37 16.83 -2.94
N GLU A 235 16.69 18.11 -2.91
CA GLU A 235 17.87 18.68 -3.55
C GLU A 235 19.00 18.89 -2.53
N ALA A 236 20.25 18.75 -2.99
CA ALA A 236 21.41 19.12 -2.19
C ALA A 236 21.52 20.65 -2.12
N GLY A 237 21.90 21.19 -0.97
CA GLY A 237 22.25 22.60 -0.83
C GLY A 237 23.63 22.90 -1.41
N GLN A 238 23.91 24.19 -1.61
CA GLN A 238 25.21 24.67 -2.07
C GLN A 238 26.20 24.76 -0.92
N THR A 239 27.48 24.49 -1.21
CA THR A 239 28.57 24.71 -0.26
C THR A 239 29.50 25.82 -0.77
N LYS A 240 29.81 26.79 0.09
CA LYS A 240 30.64 27.97 -0.25
C LYS A 240 31.66 28.23 0.84
N PHE A 241 32.89 28.51 0.42
CA PHE A 241 33.98 28.97 1.26
C PHE A 241 34.38 30.36 0.75
N ILE A 242 34.26 31.37 1.61
CA ILE A 242 34.40 32.77 1.24
C ILE A 242 35.45 33.42 2.14
N PRO A 243 36.58 33.92 1.60
CA PRO A 243 37.51 34.72 2.38
C PRO A 243 36.86 36.04 2.81
N LYS A 244 37.08 36.46 4.05
CA LYS A 244 36.70 37.80 4.53
C LYS A 244 37.92 38.71 4.53
N ASP A 245 37.75 39.87 3.92
CA ASP A 245 38.72 40.96 4.02
C ASP A 245 38.86 41.37 5.50
N GLN A 246 40.09 41.62 5.95
CA GLN A 246 40.43 42.01 7.32
C GLN A 246 39.97 43.43 7.65
#